data_AF-A0A0A5GGX2-F1
#
_entry.id   AF-A0A0A5GGX2-F1
#
_cell.length_a   1.000
_cell.length_b   1.000
_cell.length_c   1.000
_cell.angle_alpha   90.00
_cell.angle_beta   90.00
_cell.angle_gamma   90.00
#
_symmetry.space_group_name_H-M   'P 1'
#
loop_
_entity.id
_entity.type
_entity.pdbx_description
1 polymer ?
#
loop_
_entity_poly.entity_id
_entity_poly.type
_entity_poly.pdbx_seq_one_letter_code
_entity_poly.pdbx_strand_id
1 'polypeptide(L)' 'MPYYAFKEIWTPLKIFRIRLFRETHEKTFWMKVGNNPRKPLFG' A
#
# COMPACT_ATOMS: atom_id res chain seq x y z
N MET A 1 -7.61 10.15 16.60
CA MET A 1 -6.51 9.65 15.75
C MET A 1 -6.99 9.69 14.31
N PRO A 2 -6.28 10.34 13.35
CA PRO A 2 -6.67 10.26 11.95
C PRO A 2 -6.68 8.78 11.54
N TYR A 3 -7.85 8.25 11.22
CA TYR A 3 -8.03 6.85 10.85
C TYR A 3 -7.53 6.68 9.41
N TYR A 4 -6.23 6.43 9.27
CA TYR A 4 -5.65 5.99 8.01
C TYR A 4 -6.20 4.61 7.64
N ALA A 5 -7.31 4.59 6.90
CA ALA A 5 -7.94 3.37 6.42
C ALA A 5 -7.24 2.89 5.14
N PHE A 6 -6.28 1.95 5.30
CA PHE A 6 -5.62 1.29 4.19
C PHE A 6 -6.40 0.04 3.75
N LYS A 7 -6.69 -0.06 2.46
CA LYS A 7 -7.20 -1.28 1.83
C LYS A 7 -6.07 -1.95 1.07
N GLU A 8 -5.79 -3.21 1.38
CA GLU A 8 -4.85 -4.02 0.59
C GLU A 8 -5.49 -4.37 -0.77
N ILE A 9 -4.76 -4.13 -1.86
CA ILE A 9 -5.16 -4.53 -3.20
C ILE A 9 -4.42 -5.82 -3.52
N TRP A 10 -5.18 -6.88 -3.78
CA TRP A 10 -4.60 -8.12 -4.28
C TRP A 10 -4.16 -7.93 -5.73
N THR A 11 -2.87 -8.15 -6.01
CA THR A 11 -2.30 -8.09 -7.36
C THR A 11 -1.35 -9.28 -7.57
N PRO A 12 -1.05 -9.66 -8.83
CA PRO A 12 -0.07 -10.71 -9.13
C PRO A 12 1.31 -10.41 -8.52
N LEU A 13 1.64 -9.14 -8.33
CA LEU A 13 2.85 -8.67 -7.66
C LEU A 13 2.99 -9.17 -6.22
N LYS A 14 1.88 -9.54 -5.57
CA LYS A 14 1.87 -10.13 -4.22
C LYS A 14 2.68 -11.43 -4.15
N ILE A 15 2.71 -12.20 -5.24
CA ILE A 15 3.51 -13.43 -5.36
C ILE A 15 5.01 -13.09 -5.29
N PHE A 16 5.40 -11.97 -5.89
CA PHE A 16 6.75 -11.40 -5.84
C PHE A 16 7.02 -10.55 -4.58
N ARG A 17 6.24 -10.76 -3.50
CA ARG A 17 6.33 -10.04 -2.22
C ARG A 17 6.08 -8.53 -2.31
N ILE A 18 5.48 -8.05 -3.39
CA ILE A 18 5.08 -6.66 -3.56
C ILE A 18 3.61 -6.55 -3.16
N ARG A 19 3.32 -5.88 -2.06
CA ARG A 19 1.96 -5.62 -1.58
C ARG A 19 1.59 -4.18 -1.87
N LEU A 20 0.42 -3.98 -2.48
CA LEU A 20 -0.14 -2.67 -2.76
C LEU A 20 -1.25 -2.37 -1.76
N PHE A 21 -1.25 -1.15 -1.26
CA PHE A 21 -2.25 -0.62 -0.36
C PHE A 21 -2.79 0.67 -0.96
N ARG A 22 -4.08 0.88 -0.85
CA ARG A 22 -4.73 2.12 -1.21
C ARG A 22 -5.29 2.75 0.04
N GLU A 23 -4.98 4.01 0.22
CA GLU A 23 -5.53 4.81 1.29
C GLU A 23 -6.93 5.29 0.90
N THR A 24 -7.90 5.08 1.78
CA THR A 24 -9.31 5.34 1.48
C THR A 24 -9.64 6.83 1.48
N HIS A 25 -8.94 7.62 2.31
CA HIS A 25 -9.20 9.05 2.49
C HIS A 25 -8.44 9.93 1.50
N GLU A 26 -7.14 9.71 1.31
CA GLU A 26 -6.28 10.60 0.54
C GLU A 26 -6.03 10.15 -0.91
N LYS A 27 -6.63 9.02 -1.34
CA LYS A 27 -6.36 8.36 -2.64
C LYS A 27 -4.88 8.02 -2.87
N THR A 28 -4.04 8.08 -1.84
CA THR A 28 -2.63 7.75 -1.89
C THR A 28 -2.44 6.25 -2.07
N PHE A 29 -1.57 5.87 -2.99
CA PHE A 29 -1.16 4.48 -3.15
C PHE A 29 0.13 4.25 -2.36
N TRP A 30 0.17 3.14 -1.66
CA TRP A 30 1.29 2.73 -0.85
C TRP A 30 1.76 1.36 -1.30
N MET A 31 3.07 1.17 -1.38
CA MET A 31 3.68 -0.10 -1.76
C MET A 31 4.56 -0.61 -0.63
N LYS A 32 4.50 -1.91 -0.38
CA LYS A 32 5.44 -2.63 0.48
C LYS A 32 6.13 -3.69 -0.34
N VAL A 33 7.46 -3.64 -0.40
CA VAL A 33 8.27 -4.65 -1.11
C VAL A 33 9.01 -5.48 -0.09
N GLY A 34 8.64 -6.75 0.08
CA GLY A 34 9.27 -7.67 1.02
C GLY A 34 9.19 -7.18 2.47
N ASN A 35 10.35 -7.03 3.10
CA ASN A 35 10.47 -6.56 4.49
C ASN A 35 10.70 -5.04 4.62
N ASN A 36 10.67 -4.30 3.50
CA ASN A 36 10.85 -2.85 3.53
C ASN A 36 9.63 -2.14 4.17
N PRO A 37 9.83 -0.94 4.75
CA PRO A 37 8.71 -0.10 5.19
C PRO A 37 7.80 0.27 4.01
N ARG A 38 6.52 0.53 4.31
CA ARG A 38 5.56 0.97 3.31
C ARG A 38 5.99 2.35 2.80
N LYS A 39 6.00 2.54 1.48
CA LYS A 39 6.32 3.82 0.84
C LYS A 39 5.12 4.32 0.04
N PRO A 40 4.79 5.63 0.09
CA PRO A 40 3.84 6.21 -0.85
C PRO A 40 4.42 6.13 -2.26
N LEU A 41 3.63 5.67 -3.22
CA LEU A 41 3.99 5.58 -4.64
C LEU A 41 3.81 6.91 -5.36
N PHE A 42 2.91 7.75 -4.86
CA PHE A 42 2.68 9.10 -5.34
C PHE A 42 2.59 10.02 -4.14
N GLY A 43 3.52 10.97 -4.08
CA GLY A 43 3.45 12.18 -3.26
C GLY A 43 3.19 13.37 -4.15
#